data_AF-A0A8C4QSL8-F1
#
_entry.id   AF-A0A8C4QSL8-F1
#
_cell.length_a   1.000
_cell.length_b   1.000
_cell.length_c   1.000
_cell.angle_alpha   90.00
_cell.angle_beta   90.00
_cell.angle_gamma   90.00
#
_symmetry.space_group_name_H-M   'P 1'
#
loop_
_entity.id
_entity.type
_entity.pdbx_description
1 polymer ?
#
loop_
_entity_poly.entity_id
_entity_poly.type
_entity_poly.pdbx_seq_one_letter_code
_entity_poly.pdbx_strand_id
1 'polypeptide(L)'
;MGKNSGSKRVREDSDSDSQEDERRHIPGVDADFVYDFDLMLQQRKEMNRRRHRHRDGGTFISDVDDLISAMVTHMNQAAEADKELNTQKKPALKKLTMLPTVVTHLKKQDLKETFIDSGVLTAIGGWLTPLPDKSLPNLKIRDELLRILHEV
;
A
#
# COMPACT_ATOMS: atom_id res chain seq x y z
N MET A 1 52.81 -9.99 17.54
CA MET A 1 51.63 -10.43 16.78
C MET A 1 50.82 -9.21 16.38
N GLY A 2 50.44 -9.06 15.11
CA GLY A 2 49.63 -7.93 14.65
C GLY A 2 49.56 -7.79 13.13
N LYS A 3 49.23 -8.89 12.43
CA LYS A 3 48.81 -8.85 11.02
C LYS A 3 47.28 -8.82 11.04
N ASN A 4 46.62 -7.87 10.40
CA ASN A 4 46.19 -8.05 9.00
C ASN A 4 45.27 -6.89 8.56
N SER A 5 45.72 -6.22 7.51
CA SER A 5 44.97 -5.37 6.60
C SER A 5 43.84 -6.14 5.91
N GLY A 6 42.67 -5.52 5.78
CA GLY A 6 41.57 -6.02 4.98
C GLY A 6 40.86 -4.87 4.26
N SER A 7 41.43 -4.41 3.15
CA SER A 7 40.83 -3.46 2.21
C SER A 7 39.44 -3.93 1.77
N LYS A 8 38.41 -3.18 2.14
CA LYS A 8 37.05 -3.38 1.65
C LYS A 8 36.93 -2.68 0.29
N ARG A 9 37.02 -3.48 -0.79
CA ARG A 9 36.82 -3.04 -2.18
C ARG A 9 35.42 -2.44 -2.33
N VAL A 10 35.38 -1.15 -2.67
CA VAL A 10 34.21 -0.47 -3.21
C VAL A 10 33.92 -1.09 -4.57
N ARG A 11 32.69 -1.54 -4.80
CA ARG A 11 32.20 -1.93 -6.13
C ARG A 11 31.56 -0.68 -6.73
N GLU A 12 32.27 -0.05 -7.65
CA GLU A 12 31.73 0.95 -8.55
C GLU A 12 30.92 0.21 -9.62
N ASP A 13 29.60 0.16 -9.48
CA ASP A 13 28.71 -0.21 -10.59
C ASP A 13 28.48 1.08 -11.41
N SER A 14 29.47 1.41 -12.24
CA SER A 14 29.37 2.47 -13.25
C SER A 14 29.04 1.82 -14.60
N ASP A 15 27.79 1.40 -14.79
CA ASP A 15 27.28 0.97 -16.10
C ASP A 15 26.73 2.19 -16.86
N SER A 16 27.64 3.09 -17.22
CA SER A 16 27.38 4.10 -18.26
C SER A 16 27.80 3.50 -19.60
N ASP A 17 26.93 2.68 -20.19
CA ASP A 17 27.08 2.23 -21.58
C ASP A 17 25.87 2.71 -22.39
N SER A 18 25.87 4.02 -22.68
CA SER A 18 25.13 4.56 -23.82
C SER A 18 25.95 4.32 -25.07
N GLN A 19 26.02 3.06 -25.51
CA GLN A 19 26.50 2.74 -26.84
C GLN A 19 25.33 2.95 -27.79
N GLU A 20 25.45 3.96 -28.65
CA GLU A 20 24.55 4.18 -29.78
C GLU A 20 24.46 2.89 -30.60
N ASP A 21 23.23 2.41 -30.75
CA ASP A 21 22.85 1.21 -31.48
C ASP A 21 23.12 1.44 -32.98
N GLU A 22 24.37 1.27 -33.42
CA GLU A 22 24.69 1.10 -34.84
C GLU A 22 24.08 -0.22 -35.32
N ARG A 23 22.78 -0.19 -35.60
CA ARG A 23 22.05 -1.25 -36.29
C ARG A 23 22.74 -1.47 -37.64
N ARG A 24 23.59 -2.50 -37.72
CA ARG A 24 24.17 -2.95 -38.98
C ARG A 24 23.02 -3.43 -39.86
N HIS A 25 22.54 -2.58 -40.74
CA HIS A 25 21.52 -2.92 -41.72
C HIS A 25 22.11 -3.94 -42.69
N ILE A 26 21.85 -5.22 -42.45
CA ILE A 26 22.20 -6.29 -43.40
C ILE A 26 21.16 -6.23 -44.53
N PRO A 27 21.53 -5.89 -45.78
CA PRO A 27 20.57 -5.77 -46.87
C PRO A 27 19.93 -7.14 -47.14
N GLY A 28 18.60 -7.23 -47.03
CA GLY A 28 17.82 -8.44 -47.36
C GLY A 28 17.18 -9.17 -46.18
N VAL A 29 17.25 -8.63 -44.97
CA VAL A 29 16.49 -9.15 -43.81
C VAL A 29 15.31 -8.21 -43.55
N ASP A 30 14.08 -8.74 -43.56
CA ASP A 30 12.86 -7.98 -43.26
C ASP A 30 12.98 -7.26 -41.91
N ALA A 31 12.47 -6.04 -41.83
CA ALA A 31 12.56 -5.17 -40.65
C ALA A 31 11.93 -5.74 -39.36
N ASP A 32 11.27 -6.90 -39.46
CA ASP A 32 10.56 -7.59 -38.39
C ASP A 32 11.33 -8.77 -37.78
N PHE A 33 12.55 -9.09 -38.26
CA PHE A 33 13.35 -10.17 -37.68
C PHE A 33 14.10 -9.70 -36.42
N VAL A 34 13.46 -9.86 -35.26
CA VAL A 34 14.10 -9.66 -33.95
C VAL A 34 14.96 -10.88 -33.63
N TYR A 35 16.27 -10.70 -33.48
CA TYR A 35 17.16 -11.79 -33.09
C TYR A 35 16.82 -12.29 -31.68
N ASP A 36 16.79 -13.60 -31.47
CA ASP A 36 16.48 -14.23 -30.18
C ASP A 36 17.41 -13.73 -29.04
N PHE A 37 18.62 -13.30 -29.40
CA PHE A 37 19.56 -12.65 -28.50
C PHE A 37 19.07 -11.29 -27.98
N ASP A 38 18.49 -10.46 -28.85
CA ASP A 38 17.91 -9.17 -28.47
C ASP A 38 16.67 -9.35 -27.61
N LEU A 39 15.87 -10.37 -27.92
CA LEU A 39 14.72 -10.75 -27.11
C LEU A 39 15.15 -11.19 -25.70
N MET A 40 16.21 -12.01 -25.59
CA MET A 40 16.79 -12.41 -24.31
C MET A 40 17.42 -11.24 -23.53
N LEU A 41 18.09 -10.31 -24.22
CA LEU A 41 18.64 -9.09 -23.61
C LEU A 41 17.56 -8.18 -23.06
N GLN A 42 16.46 -7.99 -23.81
CA GLN A 42 15.30 -7.23 -23.39
C GLN A 42 14.62 -7.88 -22.17
N GLN A 43 14.40 -9.20 -22.19
CA GLN A 43 13.84 -9.94 -21.05
C GLN A 43 14.72 -9.81 -19.79
N ARG A 44 16.04 -9.94 -19.93
CA ARG A 44 16.99 -9.79 -18.82
C ARG A 44 16.97 -8.36 -18.24
N LYS A 45 16.91 -7.34 -19.09
CA LYS A 45 16.82 -5.93 -18.68
C LYS A 45 15.50 -5.64 -17.97
N GLU A 46 14.41 -6.28 -18.37
CA GLU A 46 13.12 -6.15 -17.70
C GLU A 46 13.09 -6.86 -16.34
N MET A 47 13.63 -8.08 -16.24
CA MET A 47 13.77 -8.78 -14.95
C MET A 47 14.63 -8.00 -13.95
N ASN A 48 15.75 -7.42 -14.40
CA ASN A 48 16.59 -6.60 -13.52
C ASN A 48 15.91 -5.29 -13.10
N ARG A 49 15.15 -4.63 -13.99
CA ARG A 49 14.36 -3.44 -13.63
C ARG A 49 13.29 -3.74 -12.58
N ARG A 50 12.60 -4.89 -12.68
CA ARG A 50 11.64 -5.33 -11.66
C ARG A 50 12.31 -5.58 -10.31
N ARG A 51 13.50 -6.19 -10.29
CA ARG A 51 14.27 -6.41 -9.06
C ARG A 51 14.80 -5.10 -8.44
N HIS A 52 15.15 -4.11 -9.26
CA HIS A 52 15.63 -2.82 -8.77
C HIS A 52 14.50 -1.96 -8.20
N ARG A 53 13.31 -1.95 -8.83
CA ARG A 53 12.12 -1.27 -8.28
C ARG A 53 11.72 -1.80 -6.90
N HIS A 54 11.91 -3.10 -6.66
CA HIS A 54 11.59 -3.74 -5.39
C HIS A 54 12.61 -3.47 -4.26
N ARG A 55 13.72 -2.79 -4.56
CA ARG A 55 14.84 -2.56 -3.64
C ARG A 55 14.96 -1.09 -3.19
N ASP A 56 14.22 -0.17 -3.81
CA ASP A 56 14.35 1.29 -3.65
C ASP A 56 13.32 1.92 -2.70
N GLY A 57 12.73 1.14 -1.79
CA GLY A 57 11.84 1.64 -0.74
C GLY A 57 10.42 2.05 -1.16
N GLY A 58 10.15 2.20 -2.47
CA GLY A 58 8.85 2.65 -2.99
C GLY A 58 7.72 1.60 -3.01
N THR A 59 8.02 0.30 -2.98
CA THR A 59 6.97 -0.75 -2.96
C THR A 59 6.37 -0.95 -1.57
N PHE A 60 7.20 -0.86 -0.52
CA PHE A 60 6.75 -1.07 0.85
C PHE A 60 5.78 0.01 1.34
N ILE A 61 6.00 1.27 0.92
CA ILE A 61 5.12 2.39 1.26
C ILE A 61 3.78 2.25 0.52
N SER A 62 3.81 1.96 -0.79
CA SER A 62 2.59 1.79 -1.60
C SER A 62 1.69 0.66 -1.09
N ASP A 63 2.25 -0.50 -0.71
CA ASP A 63 1.45 -1.64 -0.24
C ASP A 63 0.72 -1.33 1.08
N VAL A 64 1.34 -0.52 1.95
CA VAL A 64 0.76 -0.08 3.22
C VAL A 64 -0.30 0.99 2.98
N ASP A 65 -0.05 1.96 2.11
CA ASP A 65 -1.01 2.99 1.73
C ASP A 65 -2.26 2.39 1.11
N ASP A 66 -2.09 1.38 0.24
CA ASP A 66 -3.20 0.64 -0.38
C ASP A 66 -4.03 -0.13 0.65
N LEU A 67 -3.36 -0.77 1.63
CA LEU A 67 -4.04 -1.46 2.74
C LEU A 67 -4.87 -0.47 3.57
N ILE A 68 -4.31 0.69 3.88
CA ILE A 68 -4.97 1.74 4.67
C ILE A 68 -6.18 2.30 3.91
N SER A 69 -6.02 2.62 2.63
CA SER A 69 -7.10 3.09 1.75
C SER A 69 -8.24 2.07 1.64
N ALA A 70 -7.91 0.79 1.48
CA ALA A 70 -8.89 -0.28 1.48
C ALA A 70 -9.62 -0.38 2.84
N MET A 71 -8.90 -0.21 3.96
CA MET A 71 -9.50 -0.22 5.29
C MET A 71 -10.50 0.93 5.46
N VAL A 72 -10.13 2.16 5.08
CA VAL A 72 -11.03 3.33 5.14
C VAL A 72 -12.28 3.10 4.28
N THR A 73 -12.09 2.55 3.08
CA THR A 73 -13.20 2.20 2.18
C THR A 73 -14.16 1.19 2.83
N HIS A 74 -13.61 0.11 3.41
CA HIS A 74 -14.40 -0.89 4.12
C HIS A 74 -15.11 -0.31 5.35
N MET A 75 -14.48 0.63 6.07
CA MET A 75 -15.11 1.32 7.20
C MET A 75 -16.35 2.09 6.73
N ASN A 76 -16.24 2.86 5.64
CA ASN A 76 -17.36 3.61 5.09
C ASN A 76 -18.50 2.67 4.63
N GLN A 77 -18.16 1.57 3.95
CA GLN A 77 -19.14 0.56 3.53
C GLN A 77 -19.86 -0.09 4.72
N ALA A 78 -19.13 -0.42 5.79
CA ALA A 78 -19.71 -0.98 7.00
C ALA A 78 -20.66 0.02 7.69
N ALA A 79 -20.33 1.31 7.67
CA ALA A 79 -21.19 2.36 8.20
C ALA A 79 -22.51 2.46 7.42
N GLU A 80 -22.44 2.50 6.09
CA GLU A 80 -23.63 2.61 5.24
C GLU A 80 -24.50 1.35 5.31
N ALA A 81 -23.90 0.16 5.28
CA ALA A 81 -24.63 -1.11 5.42
C ALA A 81 -25.38 -1.19 6.76
N ASP A 82 -24.74 -0.78 7.86
CA ASP A 82 -25.40 -0.76 9.17
C ASP A 82 -26.49 0.31 9.25
N LYS A 83 -26.33 1.45 8.57
CA LYS A 83 -27.34 2.50 8.49
C LYS A 83 -28.58 2.02 7.73
N GLU A 84 -28.38 1.27 6.64
CA GLU A 84 -29.46 0.64 5.89
C GLU A 84 -30.17 -0.44 6.72
N LEU A 85 -29.41 -1.32 7.39
CA LEU A 85 -29.98 -2.35 8.27
C LEU A 85 -30.79 -1.73 9.43
N ASN A 86 -30.29 -0.66 10.04
CA ASN A 86 -31.01 0.08 11.08
C ASN A 86 -32.31 0.68 10.53
N THR A 87 -32.29 1.28 9.33
CA THR A 87 -33.49 1.79 8.65
C THR A 87 -34.52 0.69 8.41
N GLN A 88 -34.06 -0.52 8.08
CA GLN A 88 -34.89 -1.72 7.94
C GLN A 88 -35.28 -2.37 9.29
N LYS A 89 -34.90 -1.77 10.43
CA LYS A 89 -35.08 -2.30 11.79
C LYS A 89 -34.48 -3.69 12.01
N LYS A 90 -33.42 -4.01 11.27
CA LYS A 90 -32.63 -5.24 11.39
C LYS A 90 -31.38 -4.98 12.23
N PRO A 91 -30.83 -6.01 12.90
CA PRO A 91 -29.59 -5.86 13.66
C PRO A 91 -28.42 -5.50 12.74
N ALA A 92 -27.76 -4.38 13.06
CA ALA A 92 -26.57 -3.87 12.40
C ALA A 92 -25.30 -4.38 13.10
N LEU A 93 -24.57 -5.29 12.47
CA LEU A 93 -23.40 -5.96 13.05
C LEU A 93 -22.10 -5.68 12.30
N LYS A 94 -22.14 -5.03 11.13
CA LYS A 94 -20.96 -4.90 10.26
C LYS A 94 -19.88 -4.05 10.92
N LYS A 95 -20.22 -2.89 11.47
CA LYS A 95 -19.25 -2.07 12.23
C LYS A 95 -18.67 -2.83 13.41
N LEU A 96 -19.52 -3.57 14.15
CA LEU A 96 -19.08 -4.33 15.33
C LEU A 96 -18.09 -5.45 14.97
N THR A 97 -18.31 -6.14 13.84
CA THR A 97 -17.40 -7.18 13.37
C THR A 97 -16.06 -6.63 12.88
N MET A 98 -16.04 -5.42 12.32
CA MET A 98 -14.85 -4.80 11.76
C MET A 98 -14.02 -4.03 12.80
N LEU A 99 -14.65 -3.60 13.90
CA LEU A 99 -14.03 -2.80 14.97
C LEU A 99 -12.68 -3.35 15.48
N PRO A 100 -12.53 -4.66 15.82
CA PRO A 100 -11.25 -5.16 16.35
C PRO A 100 -10.07 -4.98 15.38
N THR A 101 -10.32 -5.16 14.08
CA THR A 101 -9.33 -4.97 13.04
C THR A 101 -8.92 -3.50 12.96
N VAL A 102 -9.89 -2.59 12.91
CA VAL A 102 -9.66 -1.14 12.85
C VAL A 102 -8.86 -0.67 14.06
N VAL A 103 -9.26 -1.08 15.27
CA VAL A 103 -8.56 -0.73 16.53
C VAL A 103 -7.12 -1.22 16.51
N THR A 104 -6.87 -2.44 16.02
CA THR A 104 -5.51 -3.00 15.94
C THR A 104 -4.62 -2.19 15.01
N HIS A 105 -5.15 -1.70 13.89
CA HIS A 105 -4.39 -0.92 12.93
C HIS A 105 -4.17 0.52 13.40
N LEU A 106 -5.19 1.17 13.96
CA LEU A 106 -5.09 2.54 14.47
C LEU A 106 -4.17 2.69 15.70
N LYS A 107 -3.93 1.61 16.45
CA LYS A 107 -2.99 1.60 17.58
C LYS A 107 -1.52 1.59 17.17
N LYS A 108 -1.21 1.29 15.90
CA LYS A 108 0.15 1.28 15.38
C LYS A 108 0.63 2.72 15.16
N GLN A 109 1.60 3.16 15.97
CA GLN A 109 2.08 4.55 15.95
C GLN A 109 2.72 4.94 14.61
N ASP A 110 3.41 4.00 13.98
CA ASP A 110 4.07 4.11 12.68
C ASP A 110 3.11 4.33 11.51
N LEU A 111 1.82 4.01 11.68
CA LEU A 111 0.80 4.18 10.63
C LEU A 111 -0.11 5.39 10.83
N LYS A 112 0.03 6.11 11.96
CA LYS A 112 -0.91 7.18 12.34
C LYS A 112 -0.98 8.31 11.33
N GLU A 113 0.17 8.83 10.89
CA GLU A 113 0.22 9.94 9.92
C GLU A 113 -0.45 9.53 8.61
N THR A 114 -0.09 8.35 8.08
CA THR A 114 -0.69 7.79 6.86
C THR A 114 -2.20 7.60 6.98
N PHE A 115 -2.70 7.15 8.13
CA PHE A 115 -4.14 7.02 8.40
C PHE A 115 -4.88 8.36 8.39
N ILE A 116 -4.25 9.41 8.91
CA ILE A 116 -4.80 10.76 8.91
C ILE A 116 -4.86 11.28 7.47
N ASP A 117 -3.77 11.12 6.72
CA ASP A 117 -3.67 11.54 5.32
C ASP A 117 -4.67 10.80 4.42
N SER A 118 -4.94 9.52 4.70
CA SER A 118 -5.93 8.72 3.99
C SER A 118 -7.39 9.04 4.36
N GLY A 119 -7.62 9.98 5.28
CA GLY A 119 -8.95 10.42 5.68
C GLY A 119 -9.69 9.47 6.63
N VAL A 120 -8.99 8.67 7.45
CA VAL A 120 -9.64 7.74 8.40
C VAL A 120 -10.55 8.45 9.40
N LEU A 121 -10.22 9.70 9.76
CA LEU A 121 -10.99 10.50 10.71
C LEU A 121 -12.41 10.76 10.21
N THR A 122 -12.59 10.93 8.90
CA THR A 122 -13.91 11.07 8.27
C THR A 122 -14.74 9.80 8.43
N ALA A 123 -14.11 8.63 8.25
CA ALA A 123 -14.78 7.34 8.44
C ALA A 123 -15.15 7.11 9.92
N ILE A 124 -14.26 7.47 10.85
CA ILE A 124 -14.53 7.44 12.30
C ILE A 124 -15.70 8.37 12.66
N GLY A 125 -15.73 9.59 12.10
CA GLY A 125 -16.86 10.51 12.25
C GLY A 125 -18.17 9.90 11.77
N GLY A 126 -18.17 9.23 10.62
CA GLY A 126 -19.32 8.49 10.11
C GLY A 126 -19.77 7.36 11.06
N TRP A 127 -18.84 6.67 11.70
CA TRP A 127 -19.15 5.61 12.68
C TRP A 127 -19.72 6.13 14.00
N LEU A 128 -19.37 7.36 14.38
CA LEU A 128 -19.83 8.03 15.60
C LEU A 128 -21.10 8.86 15.40
N THR A 129 -21.48 9.13 14.15
CA THR A 129 -22.69 9.88 13.80
C THR A 129 -23.94 9.15 14.32
N PRO A 130 -24.94 9.87 14.87
CA PRO A 130 -26.20 9.26 15.28
C PRO A 130 -26.87 8.51 14.12
N LEU A 131 -27.49 7.38 14.45
CA LEU A 131 -28.24 6.58 13.50
C LEU A 131 -29.55 7.30 13.10
N PRO A 132 -30.21 6.90 11.98
CA PRO A 132 -31.45 7.53 11.52
C PRO A 132 -32.59 7.51 12.54
N ASP A 133 -32.56 6.53 13.45
CA ASP A 133 -33.49 6.38 14.57
C ASP A 133 -33.13 7.26 15.79
N LYS A 134 -32.14 8.15 15.65
CA LYS A 134 -31.54 9.00 16.69
C LYS A 134 -30.81 8.24 17.79
N SER A 135 -30.67 6.93 17.66
CA SER A 135 -29.83 6.16 18.58
C SER A 135 -28.36 6.42 18.30
N LEU A 136 -27.55 6.30 19.35
CA LEU A 136 -26.11 6.36 19.19
C LEU A 136 -25.58 4.99 18.75
N PRO A 137 -24.47 4.95 18.02
CA PRO A 137 -23.79 3.70 17.70
C PRO A 137 -23.41 2.94 18.98
N ASN A 138 -23.24 1.63 18.84
CA ASN A 138 -22.98 0.71 19.95
C ASN A 138 -21.92 1.24 20.92
N LEU A 139 -22.16 1.11 22.23
CA LEU A 139 -21.26 1.60 23.29
C LEU A 139 -19.79 1.20 23.05
N LYS A 140 -19.54 -0.06 22.69
CA LYS A 140 -18.19 -0.57 22.45
C LYS A 140 -17.48 0.15 21.30
N ILE A 141 -18.22 0.49 20.23
CA ILE A 141 -17.66 1.26 19.10
C ILE A 141 -17.25 2.65 19.58
N ARG A 142 -18.12 3.32 20.34
CA ARG A 142 -17.85 4.66 20.86
C ARG A 142 -16.64 4.65 21.78
N ASP A 143 -16.58 3.73 22.74
CA ASP A 143 -15.51 3.68 23.73
C ASP A 143 -14.14 3.45 23.09
N GLU A 144 -14.04 2.47 22.18
CA GLU A 144 -12.77 2.15 21.51
C GLU A 144 -12.31 3.29 20.58
N LEU A 145 -13.20 3.86 19.77
CA LEU A 145 -12.83 4.92 18.84
C LEU A 145 -12.48 6.22 19.55
N LEU A 146 -13.26 6.63 20.57
CA LEU A 146 -12.97 7.83 21.35
C LEU A 146 -11.66 7.69 22.13
N ARG A 147 -11.36 6.50 22.64
CA ARG A 147 -10.08 6.22 23.30
C ARG A 147 -8.90 6.39 22.35
N ILE A 148 -9.01 5.84 21.14
CA ILE A 148 -7.96 6.01 20.12
C ILE A 148 -7.81 7.49 19.78
N LEU A 149 -8.90 8.20 19.53
CA LEU A 149 -8.85 9.64 19.21
C LEU A 149 -8.24 10.49 20.33
N HIS A 150 -8.33 10.06 21.59
CA HIS A 150 -7.67 10.72 22.71
C HIS A 150 -6.17 10.40 22.79
N GLU A 151 -5.75 9.26 22.25
CA GLU A 151 -4.35 8.81 22.18
C GLU A 151 -3.65 9.25 20.87
N VAL A 152 -4.39 9.84 19.92
CA VAL A 152 -3.89 10.50 18.71
C VAL A 152 -3.53 11.93 19.04
#